data_AF-A0A1V3C2L7-F1
#
_entry.id   AF-A0A1V3C2L7-F1
#
_cell.length_a   1.000
_cell.length_b   1.000
_cell.length_c   1.000
_cell.angle_alpha   90.00
_cell.angle_beta   90.00
_cell.angle_gamma   90.00
#
_symmetry.space_group_name_H-M   'P 1'
#
loop_
_entity.id
_entity.type
_entity.pdbx_description
1 polymer ?
#
loop_
_entity_poly.entity_id
_entity_poly.type
_entity_poly.pdbx_seq_one_letter_code
_entity_poly.pdbx_strand_id
1 'polypeptide(L)'
;MADNAALSVRSLNRHFRSQVGTTPLRWLLQVRVNRAQRLLESTDQSVDRVAAETGFGSTATFRHHFTRLTGVPPGAYRGTFGRRRRE
;
A
#
# COMPACT_ATOMS: atom_id res chain seq x y z
N MET A 1 -28.09 -24.81 2.41
CA MET A 1 -28.88 -23.57 2.56
C MET A 1 -27.92 -22.43 2.77
N ALA A 2 -27.92 -21.49 1.83
CA ALA A 2 -26.97 -20.38 1.73
C ALA A 2 -27.62 -19.14 2.35
N ASP A 3 -27.13 -18.68 3.50
CA ASP A 3 -27.71 -17.50 4.19
C ASP A 3 -26.69 -16.68 5.02
N ASN A 4 -25.39 -16.76 4.73
CA ASN A 4 -24.37 -16.00 5.47
C ASN A 4 -23.61 -14.96 4.63
N ALA A 5 -23.91 -14.83 3.33
CA ALA A 5 -23.16 -13.95 2.41
C ALA A 5 -23.70 -12.50 2.32
N ALA A 6 -24.74 -12.17 3.09
CA ALA A 6 -25.39 -10.86 3.06
C ALA A 6 -25.10 -9.96 4.28
N LEU A 7 -24.12 -10.32 5.14
CA LEU A 7 -23.35 -9.33 5.93
C LEU A 7 -22.43 -8.58 4.97
N SER A 8 -23.12 -7.86 4.08
CA SER A 8 -22.66 -7.28 2.84
C SER A 8 -21.54 -6.31 3.11
N VAL A 9 -20.61 -6.19 2.16
CA VAL A 9 -19.56 -5.16 2.04
C VAL A 9 -19.92 -3.79 2.65
N ARG A 10 -21.19 -3.37 2.67
CA ARG A 10 -21.69 -2.18 3.38
C ARG A 10 -21.53 -2.21 4.91
N SER A 11 -21.86 -3.30 5.58
CA SER A 11 -21.68 -3.45 7.04
C SER A 11 -20.20 -3.48 7.40
N LEU A 12 -19.38 -4.22 6.64
CA LEU A 12 -17.93 -4.20 6.79
C LEU A 12 -17.35 -2.80 6.56
N ASN A 13 -17.75 -2.10 5.50
CA ASN A 13 -17.33 -0.72 5.24
C ASN A 13 -17.75 0.26 6.33
N ARG A 14 -18.98 0.13 6.88
CA ARG A 14 -19.48 1.00 7.94
C ARG A 14 -18.75 0.75 9.26
N HIS A 15 -18.55 -0.51 9.63
CA HIS A 15 -17.83 -0.88 10.87
C HIS A 15 -16.35 -0.49 10.78
N PHE A 16 -15.72 -0.69 9.61
CA PHE A 16 -14.34 -0.28 9.38
C PHE A 16 -14.19 1.25 9.39
N ARG A 17 -15.16 1.98 8.80
CA ARG A 17 -15.20 3.44 8.88
C ARG A 17 -15.44 3.95 10.29
N SER A 18 -16.29 3.29 11.09
CA SER A 18 -16.55 3.73 12.47
C SER A 18 -15.38 3.47 13.40
N GLN A 19 -14.52 2.48 13.11
CA GLN A 19 -13.33 2.17 13.92
C GLN A 19 -12.05 2.87 13.43
N VAL A 20 -11.88 3.05 12.12
CA VAL A 20 -10.62 3.55 11.51
C VAL A 20 -10.79 4.90 10.80
N GLY A 21 -12.02 5.41 10.67
CA GLY A 21 -12.30 6.71 10.05
C GLY A 21 -12.14 6.77 8.53
N THR A 22 -11.84 5.65 7.86
CA THR A 22 -11.57 5.59 6.42
C THR A 22 -12.17 4.34 5.76
N THR A 23 -12.17 4.27 4.42
CA THR A 23 -12.62 3.06 3.72
C THR A 23 -11.56 1.94 3.81
N PRO A 24 -11.96 0.67 3.87
CA PRO A 24 -11.07 -0.48 3.82
C PRO A 24 -10.08 -0.42 2.65
N LEU A 25 -10.53 0.00 1.46
CA LEU A 25 -9.65 0.14 0.30
C LEU A 25 -8.57 1.20 0.52
N ARG A 26 -8.94 2.37 1.04
CA ARG A 26 -7.97 3.46 1.30
C ARG A 26 -6.98 3.06 2.39
N TRP A 27 -7.46 2.41 3.46
CA TRP A 27 -6.60 1.87 4.50
C TRP A 27 -5.64 0.80 3.95
N LEU A 28 -6.13 -0.12 3.13
CA LEU A 28 -5.29 -1.14 2.51
C LEU A 28 -4.19 -0.54 1.64
N LEU A 29 -4.52 0.48 0.84
CA LEU A 29 -3.52 1.21 0.05
C LEU A 29 -2.46 1.85 0.96
N GLN A 30 -2.85 2.44 2.09
CA GLN A 30 -1.93 3.01 3.07
C GLN A 30 -1.00 1.95 3.68
N VAL A 31 -1.56 0.82 4.11
CA VAL A 31 -0.79 -0.31 4.67
C VAL A 31 0.21 -0.84 3.64
N ARG A 32 -0.22 -0.99 2.38
CA ARG A 32 0.64 -1.46 1.29
C ARG A 32 1.76 -0.47 0.96
N VAL A 33 1.46 0.84 0.92
CA VAL A 33 2.49 1.87 0.72
C VAL A 33 3.49 1.89 1.87
N ASN A 34 3.03 1.80 3.12
CA ASN A 34 3.94 1.74 4.28
C ASN A 34 4.86 0.51 4.21
N ARG A 35 4.35 -0.64 3.75
CA ARG A 35 5.19 -1.83 3.51
C ARG A 35 6.18 -1.59 2.38
N ALA A 36 5.76 -0.94 1.29
CA ALA A 36 6.63 -0.61 0.17
C ALA A 36 7.78 0.32 0.59
N GLN A 37 7.50 1.34 1.40
CA GLN A 37 8.54 2.24 1.95
C GLN A 37 9.61 1.45 2.71
N ARG A 38 9.20 0.56 3.63
CA ARG A 38 10.14 -0.29 4.37
C ARG A 38 11.00 -1.15 3.45
N LEU A 39 10.43 -1.75 2.41
CA LEU A 39 11.20 -2.53 1.43
C LEU A 39 12.16 -1.65 0.64
N LEU A 40 11.71 -0.50 0.14
CA LEU A 40 12.57 0.44 -0.60
C LEU A 40 13.74 0.97 0.23
N GLU A 41 13.57 1.08 1.55
CA GLU A 41 14.58 1.54 2.50
C GLU A 41 15.52 0.45 3.02
N SER A 42 15.10 -0.82 3.00
CA SER A 42 15.87 -1.93 3.59
C SER A 42 16.44 -2.89 2.56
N THR A 43 15.98 -2.83 1.31
CA THR A 43 16.39 -3.76 0.26
C THR A 43 16.71 -3.04 -1.05
N ASP A 44 17.56 -3.67 -1.86
CA ASP A 44 17.89 -3.21 -3.23
C ASP A 44 16.96 -3.79 -4.30
N GLN A 45 15.84 -4.39 -3.90
CA GLN A 45 14.91 -5.06 -4.83
C GLN A 45 14.40 -4.08 -5.90
N SER A 46 14.19 -4.51 -7.13
CA SER A 46 13.63 -3.61 -8.15
C SER A 46 12.25 -3.07 -7.73
N VAL A 47 11.88 -1.89 -8.24
CA VAL A 47 10.57 -1.28 -8.00
C VAL A 47 9.43 -2.22 -8.41
N ASP A 48 9.63 -3.01 -9.48
CA ASP A 48 8.67 -4.01 -9.95
C ASP A 48 8.49 -5.15 -8.94
N ARG A 49 9.58 -5.61 -8.33
CA ARG A 49 9.52 -6.66 -7.30
C ARG A 49 8.82 -6.17 -6.03
N VAL A 50 9.10 -4.95 -5.60
CA VAL A 50 8.38 -4.33 -4.47
C VAL A 50 6.88 -4.19 -4.77
N ALA A 51 6.51 -3.82 -6.00
CA ALA A 51 5.10 -3.72 -6.41
C ALA A 51 4.37 -5.08 -6.34
N ALA A 52 5.05 -6.16 -6.77
CA ALA A 52 4.52 -7.51 -6.70
C ALA A 52 4.34 -7.98 -5.25
N GLU A 53 5.35 -7.78 -4.39
CA GLU A 53 5.32 -8.20 -2.97
C GLU A 53 4.31 -7.43 -2.11
N THR A 54 3.95 -6.22 -2.54
CA THR A 54 2.97 -5.38 -1.83
C THR A 54 1.54 -5.51 -2.39
N GLY A 55 1.36 -6.30 -3.46
CA GLY A 55 0.04 -6.70 -3.95
C GLY A 55 -0.70 -5.65 -4.77
N PHE A 56 -0.01 -4.72 -5.44
CA PHE A 56 -0.64 -3.69 -6.29
C PHE A 56 -1.09 -4.20 -7.68
N GLY A 57 -0.79 -5.45 -8.01
CA GLY A 57 -1.21 -6.10 -9.28
C GLY A 57 -0.42 -5.64 -10.50
N SER A 58 0.08 -4.41 -10.52
CA SER A 58 1.03 -3.91 -11.53
C SER A 58 1.96 -2.85 -10.95
N THR A 59 3.13 -2.69 -11.57
CA THR A 59 4.05 -1.59 -11.23
C THR A 59 3.42 -0.22 -11.50
N ALA A 60 2.61 -0.08 -12.55
CA ALA A 60 1.96 1.20 -12.87
C ALA A 60 0.99 1.63 -11.76
N THR A 61 0.14 0.71 -11.30
CA THR A 61 -0.78 0.94 -10.18
C THR A 61 -0.04 1.26 -8.90
N PHE A 62 1.06 0.55 -8.63
CA PHE A 62 1.94 0.84 -7.49
C PHE A 62 2.49 2.26 -7.56
N ARG A 63 3.14 2.65 -8.66
CA ARG A 63 3.73 3.99 -8.82
C ARG A 63 2.69 5.09 -8.67
N HIS A 64 1.50 4.91 -9.25
CA HIS A 64 0.41 5.87 -9.11
C HIS A 64 0.00 6.09 -7.64
N HIS A 65 -0.33 5.01 -6.92
CA HIS A 65 -0.78 5.13 -5.54
C HIS A 65 0.34 5.53 -4.58
N PHE A 66 1.56 5.04 -4.80
CA PHE A 66 2.72 5.41 -3.98
C PHE A 66 3.00 6.91 -4.09
N THR A 67 3.13 7.45 -5.30
CA THR A 67 3.37 8.90 -5.49
C THR A 67 2.22 9.72 -4.94
N ARG A 68 0.97 9.30 -5.13
CA ARG A 68 -0.20 10.02 -4.60
C ARG A 68 -0.24 10.06 -3.07
N LEU A 69 0.28 9.03 -2.39
CA LEU A 69 0.26 8.94 -0.92
C LEU A 69 1.53 9.50 -0.26
N THR A 70 2.67 9.47 -0.95
CA THR A 70 3.98 9.90 -0.38
C THR A 70 4.47 11.23 -0.96
N GLY A 71 3.90 11.70 -2.06
CA GLY A 71 4.34 12.88 -2.81
C GLY A 71 5.56 12.63 -3.72
N VAL A 72 6.21 11.46 -3.64
CA VAL A 72 7.48 11.20 -4.31
C VAL A 72 7.43 9.85 -5.06
N PRO A 73 7.94 9.76 -6.30
CA PRO A 73 8.04 8.48 -7.00
C PRO A 73 8.93 7.47 -6.25
N PRO A 74 8.62 6.16 -6.28
CA PRO A 74 9.34 5.15 -5.50
C PRO A 74 10.85 5.07 -5.79
N GLY A 75 11.27 5.32 -7.04
CA GLY A 75 12.69 5.38 -7.40
C GLY A 75 13.43 6.55 -6.76
N ALA A 76 12.81 7.74 -6.79
CA ALA A 76 13.36 8.93 -6.13
C ALA A 76 13.34 8.76 -4.59
N TYR A 77 12.27 8.20 -4.04
CA TYR A 77 12.17 7.87 -2.61
C TYR A 77 13.32 6.98 -2.15
N ARG A 78 13.64 5.91 -2.90
CA ARG A 78 14.80 5.06 -2.61
C ARG A 78 16.11 5.85 -2.65
N GLY A 79 16.32 6.70 -3.65
CA GLY A 79 17.54 7.50 -3.75
C GLY A 79 17.78 8.38 -2.51
N THR A 80 16.71 8.93 -1.93
CA THR A 80 16.78 9.78 -0.74
C THR A 80 16.92 8.99 0.57
N PHE A 81 16.13 7.93 0.75
CA PHE A 81 16.03 7.22 2.04
C PHE A 81 16.81 5.92 2.11
N GLY A 82 17.02 5.23 0.99
CA GLY A 82 17.83 4.00 0.94
C GLY A 82 19.31 4.24 1.21
N ARG A 83 19.83 5.41 0.82
CA ARG A 83 21.24 5.79 1.07
C ARG A 83 21.50 6.10 2.55
N ARG A 84 20.56 6.78 3.23
CA ARG A 84 20.69 7.17 4.66
C ARG A 84 20.74 6.00 5.63
N ARG A 85 20.30 4.81 5.23
CA ARG A 85 20.25 3.63 6.11
C ARG A 85 21.49 2.73 5.99
N ARG A 86 22.41 3.05 5.07
CA ARG A 86 23.69 2.34 4.89
C ARG A 86 24.88 3.03 5.54
N GLU A 87 24.63 4.15 6.23
CA GLU A 87 25.57 4.85 7.13
C GLU A 87 25.29 4.41 8.56
#